data_AF-A0A5C7JY29-F1
#
_entry.id   AF-A0A5C7JY29-F1
#
_cell.length_a   1.000
_cell.length_b   1.000
_cell.length_c   1.000
_cell.angle_alpha   90.00
_cell.angle_beta   90.00
_cell.angle_gamma   90.00
#
_symmetry.space_group_name_H-M   'P 1'
#
loop_
_entity.id
_entity.type
_entity.pdbx_description
1 polymer ?
#
loop_
_entity_poly.entity_id
_entity_poly.type
_entity_poly.pdbx_seq_one_letter_code
_entity_poly.pdbx_strand_id
1 'polypeptide(L)'
;MLARIKTILTYYDSEPTEIMQGIIWFLVYPILYIAEYGLNLWLIIPSVLLGFATIKAVCYHDIATRKAISLGVFLFSTIAITMYFIKGALPSDPSHWGWVVISFSAFANLRRITNCYYRKIKNGNAR
;
A
#
# COMPACT_ATOMS: atom_id res chain seq x y z
N MET A 1 -0.70 -16.45 -21.12
CA MET A 1 -0.98 -16.11 -19.70
C MET A 1 -0.61 -14.68 -19.33
N LEU A 2 0.61 -14.21 -19.58
CA LEU A 2 1.07 -12.87 -19.19
C LEU A 2 0.14 -11.72 -19.63
N ALA A 3 -0.37 -11.77 -20.87
CA ALA A 3 -1.31 -10.76 -21.37
C ALA A 3 -2.64 -10.74 -20.57
N ARG A 4 -3.17 -11.92 -20.22
CA ARG A 4 -4.39 -12.01 -19.38
C ARG A 4 -4.13 -11.53 -17.95
N ILE A 5 -2.99 -11.89 -17.35
CA ILE A 5 -2.59 -11.42 -16.01
C ILE A 5 -2.47 -9.90 -16.01
N LYS A 6 -1.85 -9.32 -17.05
CA LYS A 6 -1.77 -7.87 -17.21
C LYS A 6 -3.16 -7.23 -17.30
N THR A 7 -4.08 -7.80 -18.08
CA THR A 7 -5.46 -7.28 -18.18
C THR A 7 -6.18 -7.36 -16.84
N ILE A 8 -6.14 -8.51 -16.14
CA ILE A 8 -6.75 -8.67 -14.82
C ILE A 8 -6.17 -7.67 -13.83
N LEU A 9 -4.85 -7.56 -13.75
CA LEU A 9 -4.18 -6.63 -12.83
C LEU A 9 -4.48 -5.16 -13.16
N THR A 10 -4.85 -4.85 -14.40
CA THR A 10 -5.18 -3.48 -14.83
C THR A 10 -6.65 -3.12 -14.58
N TYR A 11 -7.56 -4.09 -14.71
CA TYR A 11 -9.02 -3.85 -14.70
C TYR A 11 -9.75 -4.38 -13.47
N TYR A 12 -9.10 -5.20 -12.63
CA TYR A 12 -9.68 -5.63 -11.37
C TYR A 12 -9.90 -4.45 -10.42
N ASP A 13 -10.93 -4.51 -9.60
CA ASP A 13 -11.30 -3.42 -8.71
C ASP A 13 -10.17 -3.10 -7.72
N SER A 14 -9.84 -1.82 -7.55
CA SER A 14 -8.79 -1.39 -6.62
C SER A 14 -9.29 -1.32 -5.18
N GLU A 15 -10.60 -1.17 -4.97
CA GLU A 15 -11.21 -0.95 -3.65
C GLU A 15 -10.91 -2.07 -2.65
N PRO A 16 -11.07 -3.37 -2.99
CA PRO A 16 -10.71 -4.45 -2.06
C PRO A 16 -9.21 -4.49 -1.74
N THR A 17 -8.36 -4.15 -2.71
CA THR A 17 -6.90 -4.13 -2.52
C THR A 17 -6.47 -2.98 -1.61
N GLU A 18 -7.07 -1.80 -1.78
CA GLU A 18 -6.85 -0.64 -0.92
C GLU A 18 -7.29 -0.92 0.52
N ILE A 19 -8.46 -1.55 0.73
CA ILE A 19 -8.92 -1.94 2.07
C ILE A 19 -7.95 -2.93 2.72
N MET A 20 -7.51 -3.95 1.98
CA MET A 20 -6.55 -4.93 2.47
C MET A 20 -5.22 -4.27 2.86
N GLN A 21 -4.68 -3.40 2.02
CA GLN A 21 -3.47 -2.63 2.33
C GLN A 21 -3.68 -1.75 3.56
N GLY A 22 -4.83 -1.10 3.66
CA GLY A 22 -5.21 -0.31 4.83
C GLY A 22 -5.18 -1.12 6.12
N ILE A 23 -5.78 -2.31 6.14
CA ILE A 23 -5.77 -3.22 7.30
C ILE A 23 -4.34 -3.66 7.66
N ILE A 24 -3.54 -3.99 6.64
CA ILE A 24 -2.14 -4.42 6.84
C ILE A 24 -1.36 -3.32 7.57
N TRP A 25 -1.42 -2.08 7.09
CA TRP A 25 -0.68 -0.97 7.71
C TRP A 25 -1.31 -0.47 9.01
N PHE A 26 -2.63 -0.61 9.17
CA PHE A 26 -3.33 -0.15 10.37
C PHE A 26 -3.14 -1.10 11.57
N LEU A 27 -3.17 -2.42 11.35
CA LEU A 27 -3.15 -3.42 12.40
C LEU A 27 -1.94 -4.36 12.30
N VAL A 28 -1.76 -5.00 11.15
CA VAL A 28 -0.83 -6.12 11.02
C VAL A 28 0.62 -5.67 11.19
N TYR A 29 1.03 -4.60 10.51
CA TYR A 29 2.40 -4.07 10.59
C TYR A 29 2.75 -3.57 12.00
N PRO A 30 1.94 -2.72 12.66
CA PRO A 30 2.21 -2.32 14.04
C PRO A 30 2.36 -3.50 15.01
N ILE A 31 1.47 -4.48 14.95
CA ILE A 31 1.49 -5.63 15.86
C ILE A 31 2.76 -6.46 15.65
N LEU A 32 3.07 -6.81 14.40
CA LEU A 32 4.25 -7.62 14.09
C LEU A 32 5.55 -6.85 14.38
N TYR A 33 5.63 -5.57 14.03
CA TYR A 33 6.81 -4.77 14.29
C TYR A 33 7.09 -4.63 15.80
N ILE A 34 6.06 -4.39 16.61
CA ILE A 34 6.20 -4.31 18.06
C ILE A 34 6.67 -5.65 18.64
N ALA A 35 6.15 -6.77 18.14
CA ALA A 35 6.53 -8.10 18.59
C ALA A 35 8.00 -8.43 18.27
N GLU A 36 8.51 -8.00 17.12
CA GLU A 36 9.86 -8.33 16.65
C GLU A 36 10.94 -7.34 17.11
N TYR A 37 10.66 -6.04 17.09
CA TYR A 37 11.66 -4.99 17.33
C TYR A 37 11.32 -4.05 18.49
N GLY A 38 10.20 -4.28 19.17
CA GLY A 38 9.71 -3.40 20.22
C GLY A 38 9.04 -2.13 19.69
N LEU A 39 8.73 -1.22 20.62
CA LEU A 39 7.93 -0.05 20.34
C LEU A 39 8.75 1.07 19.68
N ASN A 40 8.63 1.22 18.36
CA ASN A 40 9.21 2.32 17.59
C ASN A 40 8.12 3.26 17.05
N LEU A 41 7.87 4.35 17.77
CA LEU A 41 6.82 5.32 17.43
C LEU A 41 7.00 5.97 16.06
N TRP A 42 8.24 6.12 15.58
CA TRP A 42 8.55 6.75 14.29
C TRP A 42 8.04 5.94 13.09
N LEU A 43 7.85 4.63 13.24
CA LEU A 43 7.29 3.77 12.19
C LEU A 43 5.84 3.42 12.47
N ILE A 44 5.50 3.17 13.74
CA ILE A 44 4.16 2.74 14.13
C ILE A 44 3.15 3.86 13.88
N ILE A 45 3.45 5.11 14.27
CA ILE A 45 2.50 6.22 14.12
C ILE A 45 2.18 6.46 12.62
N PRO A 46 3.17 6.63 11.72
CA PRO A 46 2.87 6.78 10.29
C PRO A 46 2.14 5.58 9.69
N SER A 47 2.48 4.35 10.10
CA SER A 47 1.80 3.13 9.64
C SER A 47 0.32 3.16 9.98
N VAL A 48 -0.03 3.41 11.25
CA VAL A 48 -1.42 3.45 11.71
C VAL A 48 -2.19 4.57 11.03
N LEU A 49 -1.59 5.77 10.92
CA LEU A 49 -2.22 6.91 10.26
C LEU A 49 -2.47 6.64 8.77
N LEU A 50 -1.49 6.08 8.05
CA LEU A 50 -1.64 5.73 6.64
C LEU A 50 -2.64 4.60 6.43
N GLY A 51 -2.62 3.58 7.29
CA GLY A 51 -3.58 2.48 7.24
C GLY A 51 -5.01 2.97 7.42
N PHE A 52 -5.26 3.80 8.44
CA PHE A 52 -6.55 4.42 8.68
C PHE A 52 -6.97 5.36 7.55
N ALA A 53 -6.06 6.23 7.09
CA ALA A 53 -6.32 7.14 5.98
C ALA A 53 -6.70 6.39 4.70
N THR A 54 -6.05 5.25 4.43
CA THR A 54 -6.35 4.40 3.27
C THR A 54 -7.76 3.83 3.35
N ILE A 55 -8.14 3.25 4.49
CA ILE A 55 -9.50 2.70 4.69
C ILE A 55 -10.55 3.81 4.54
N LYS A 56 -10.33 4.97 5.19
CA LYS A 56 -11.23 6.12 5.09
C LYS A 56 -11.35 6.63 3.65
N ALA A 57 -10.24 6.69 2.92
CA ALA A 57 -10.22 7.19 1.55
C ALA A 57 -11.02 6.31 0.59
N VAL A 58 -10.95 5.00 0.73
CA VAL A 58 -11.73 4.07 -0.09
C VAL A 58 -13.22 4.27 0.13
N CYS A 59 -13.65 4.44 1.39
CA CYS A 59 -15.07 4.49 1.73
C CYS A 59 -15.73 5.84 1.43
N TYR A 60 -15.00 6.96 1.56
CA TYR A 60 -15.62 8.29 1.62
C TYR A 60 -15.05 9.31 0.63
N HIS A 61 -13.92 9.02 -0.01
CA HIS A 61 -13.22 10.01 -0.81
C HIS A 61 -13.16 9.66 -2.29
N ASP A 62 -12.92 10.71 -3.08
CA ASP A 62 -12.81 10.66 -4.52
C ASP A 62 -11.49 10.01 -4.97
N ILE A 63 -11.38 9.82 -6.28
CA ILE A 63 -10.24 9.14 -6.89
C ILE A 63 -8.92 9.92 -6.73
N ALA A 64 -8.97 11.27 -6.62
CA ALA A 64 -7.78 12.09 -6.47
C ALA A 64 -7.17 11.90 -5.08
N THR A 65 -8.00 11.90 -4.04
CA THR A 65 -7.59 11.64 -2.66
C THR A 65 -7.04 10.22 -2.51
N ARG A 66 -7.73 9.22 -3.08
CA ARG A 66 -7.29 7.82 -3.09
C ARG A 66 -5.93 7.66 -3.77
N LYS A 67 -5.67 8.38 -4.87
CA LYS A 67 -4.36 8.39 -5.56
C LYS A 67 -3.25 8.93 -4.64
N ALA A 68 -3.50 10.07 -3.98
CA ALA A 68 -2.51 10.69 -3.10
C ALA A 68 -2.14 9.78 -1.91
N ILE A 69 -3.14 9.15 -1.30
CA ILE A 69 -2.92 8.23 -0.17
C ILE A 69 -2.23 6.94 -0.64
N SER A 70 -2.58 6.41 -1.80
CA SER A 70 -1.91 5.23 -2.37
C SER A 70 -0.42 5.49 -2.66
N LEU A 71 -0.06 6.72 -3.02
CA LEU A 71 1.34 7.13 -3.15
C LEU A 71 2.03 7.13 -1.77
N GLY A 72 1.37 7.65 -0.74
CA GLY A 72 1.87 7.60 0.64
C GLY A 72 2.10 6.16 1.13
N VAL A 73 1.16 5.26 0.89
CA VAL A 73 1.28 3.83 1.24
C VAL A 73 2.46 3.18 0.51
N PHE A 74 2.64 3.46 -0.78
CA PHE A 74 3.77 2.93 -1.54
C PHE A 74 5.12 3.48 -1.04
N LEU A 75 5.22 4.77 -0.74
CA LEU A 75 6.44 5.35 -0.19
C LEU A 75 6.75 4.80 1.21
N PHE A 76 5.73 4.62 2.04
CA PHE A 76 5.92 4.02 3.35
C PHE A 76 6.35 2.55 3.25
N SER A 77 5.77 1.79 2.32
CA SER A 77 6.13 0.39 2.12
C SER A 77 7.58 0.22 1.62
N THR A 78 8.08 1.14 0.79
CA THR A 78 9.48 1.12 0.36
C THR A 78 10.43 1.52 1.49
N ILE A 79 10.07 2.48 2.33
CA ILE A 79 10.84 2.84 3.54
C ILE A 79 10.92 1.64 4.50
N ALA A 80 9.80 0.98 4.78
CA ALA A 80 9.75 -0.18 5.67
C ALA A 80 10.68 -1.31 5.19
N ILE A 81 10.62 -1.66 3.90
CA ILE A 81 11.53 -2.66 3.30
C ILE A 81 12.98 -2.23 3.41
N THR A 82 13.28 -0.97 3.10
CA THR A 82 14.65 -0.47 3.14
C THR A 82 15.20 -0.57 4.56
N MET A 83 14.39 -0.29 5.59
CA MET A 83 14.79 -0.50 6.98
C MET A 83 15.05 -1.98 7.31
N TYR A 84 14.19 -2.91 6.86
CA TYR A 84 14.44 -4.34 7.04
C TYR A 84 15.71 -4.81 6.34
N PHE A 85 16.04 -4.20 5.20
CA PHE A 85 17.25 -4.51 4.46
C PHE A 85 18.51 -4.00 5.19
N ILE A 86 18.49 -2.75 5.66
CA ILE A 86 19.60 -2.15 6.42
C ILE A 86 19.86 -2.90 7.72
N LYS A 87 18.81 -3.37 8.40
CA LYS A 87 18.95 -4.19 9.62
C LYS A 87 19.44 -5.62 9.36
N GLY A 88 19.64 -6.01 8.10
CA GLY A 88 20.04 -7.35 7.71
C GLY A 88 18.94 -8.41 7.87
N ALA A 89 17.72 -8.03 8.25
CA ALA A 89 16.65 -8.97 8.56
C ALA A 89 16.07 -9.67 7.32
N LEU A 90 16.03 -8.98 6.17
CA LEU A 90 15.51 -9.54 4.91
C LEU A 90 16.22 -10.80 4.40
N PRO A 91 17.57 -10.85 4.33
CA PRO A 91 18.28 -12.07 3.95
C PRO A 91 18.32 -13.14 5.05
N SER A 92 18.12 -12.75 6.31
CA SER A 92 18.22 -13.66 7.46
C SER A 92 16.94 -14.44 7.73
N ASP A 93 15.77 -13.80 7.65
CA ASP A 93 14.50 -14.40 8.01
C ASP A 93 13.50 -14.39 6.83
N PRO A 94 13.06 -15.56 6.36
CA PRO A 94 12.10 -15.69 5.25
C PRO A 94 10.76 -14.96 5.48
N SER A 95 10.36 -14.74 6.73
CA SER A 95 9.11 -14.06 7.09
C SER A 95 9.06 -12.61 6.57
N HIS A 96 10.20 -11.91 6.53
CA HIS A 96 10.22 -10.51 6.10
C HIS A 96 10.03 -10.32 4.58
N TRP A 97 10.14 -11.39 3.78
CA TRP A 97 9.81 -11.34 2.35
C TRP A 97 8.34 -11.03 2.09
N GLY A 98 7.46 -11.29 3.06
CA GLY A 98 6.06 -10.86 3.00
C GLY A 98 5.92 -9.36 2.79
N TRP A 99 6.79 -8.55 3.41
CA TRP A 99 6.78 -7.10 3.25
C TRP A 99 7.15 -6.66 1.82
N VAL A 100 8.02 -7.41 1.15
CA VAL A 100 8.37 -7.19 -0.27
C VAL A 100 7.16 -7.37 -1.16
N VAL A 101 6.39 -8.44 -0.93
CA VAL A 101 5.15 -8.70 -1.67
C VAL A 101 4.12 -7.60 -1.43
N ILE A 102 3.98 -7.14 -0.18
CA ILE A 102 3.06 -6.05 0.18
C ILE A 102 3.45 -4.73 -0.52
N SER A 103 4.74 -4.40 -0.60
CA SER A 103 5.19 -3.20 -1.30
C SER A 103 5.01 -3.29 -2.82
N PHE A 104 5.23 -4.48 -3.41
CA PHE A 104 4.91 -4.69 -4.82
C PHE A 104 3.40 -4.54 -5.08
N SER A 105 2.56 -5.03 -4.17
CA SER A 105 1.11 -4.81 -4.21
C SER A 105 0.75 -3.32 -4.11
N ALA A 106 1.41 -2.56 -3.24
CA ALA A 106 1.21 -1.10 -3.12
C ALA A 106 1.57 -0.37 -4.42
N PHE A 107 2.67 -0.75 -5.07
CA PHE A 107 3.05 -0.21 -6.38
C PHE A 107 2.02 -0.52 -7.47
N ALA A 108 1.57 -1.77 -7.56
CA ALA A 108 0.56 -2.18 -8.53
C ALA A 108 -0.76 -1.42 -8.33
N ASN A 109 -1.16 -1.22 -7.07
CA ASN A 109 -2.35 -0.47 -6.71
C ASN A 109 -2.23 1.02 -7.09
N LEU A 110 -1.10 1.67 -6.75
CA LEU A 110 -0.81 3.06 -7.14
C LEU A 110 -0.89 3.24 -8.66
N ARG A 111 -0.28 2.32 -9.42
CA ARG A 111 -0.33 2.36 -10.89
C ARG A 111 -1.77 2.26 -11.40
N ARG A 112 -2.59 1.37 -10.82
CA ARG A 112 -4.00 1.18 -11.21
C ARG A 112 -4.82 2.44 -10.94
N ILE A 113 -4.76 2.97 -9.73
CA ILE A 113 -5.51 4.19 -9.34
C ILE A 113 -5.06 5.38 -10.17
N THR A 114 -3.77 5.51 -10.44
CA THR A 114 -3.23 6.56 -11.30
C THR A 114 -3.79 6.47 -12.73
N ASN A 115 -3.88 5.28 -13.30
CA ASN A 115 -4.50 5.07 -14.61
C ASN A 115 -6.00 5.44 -14.59
N CYS A 116 -6.73 5.02 -13.55
CA CYS A 116 -8.13 5.37 -13.36
C CYS A 116 -8.35 6.89 -13.25
N TYR A 117 -7.48 7.58 -12.50
CA TYR A 117 -7.48 9.03 -12.33
C TYR A 117 -7.33 9.76 -13.67
N TYR A 118 -6.28 9.43 -14.45
CA TYR A 118 -6.07 10.07 -15.76
C TYR A 118 -7.16 9.73 -16.78
N ARG A 119 -7.77 8.54 -16.70
CA ARG A 119 -8.93 8.18 -17.53
C ARG A 119 -10.16 9.03 -17.18
N LYS A 120 -10.43 9.28 -15.89
CA LYS A 120 -11.53 10.16 -15.45
C LYS A 120 -11.29 11.61 -15.86
N ILE A 121 -10.05 12.11 -15.78
CA ILE A 121 -9.68 13.45 -16.29
C ILE A 121 -9.97 13.56 -17.78
N LYS A 122 -9.50 12.59 -18.58
CA LYS A 122 -9.71 12.60 -20.04
C LYS A 122 -11.20 12.65 -20.42
N ASN A 123 -12.06 12.07 -19.59
CA ASN A 123 -13.50 12.03 -19.80
C ASN A 123 -14.25 13.23 -19.19
N GLY A 124 -13.56 14.23 -18.62
CA GLY A 124 -14.18 15.43 -18.03
C GLY A 124 -14.83 15.25 -16.66
N ASN A 125 -14.66 14.09 -16.02
CA ASN A 125 -15.36 13.70 -14.78
C ASN A 125 -14.45 13.66 -13.55
N ALA A 126 -13.35 14.42 -13.55
CA ALA A 126 -12.47 14.52 -12.38
C ALA A 126 -12.99 15.61 -11.43
N ARG A 127 -13.94 15.24 -10.59
CA ARG A 127 -14.26 15.92 -9.32
C ARG A 127 -14.27 14.88 -8.21
#